data_AF-A0A804MAG1-F1
#
_entry.id   AF-A0A804MAG1-F1
#
_cell.length_a   1.000
_cell.length_b   1.000
_cell.length_c   1.000
_cell.angle_alpha   90.00
_cell.angle_beta   90.00
_cell.angle_gamma   90.00
#
_symmetry.space_group_name_H-M   'P 1'
#
loop_
_entity.id
_entity.type
_entity.pdbx_description
1 polymer ?
#
loop_
_entity_poly.entity_id
_entity_poly.type
_entity_poly.pdbx_seq_one_letter_code
_entity_poly.pdbx_strand_id
1 'polypeptide(L)'
;MMKETRREFGCASLLLSMSSGRSSGPNLMPPLIIGDDTVYYYHDMIVEMIKWGYQEGKTLFGFGYDFRQSNRLSETLDRFSKKLESVYTASGGKKINLITHSMGGLLVKCFISLHSDTFEKYVKSWIAIAAPFQGAPGYITTSLLNGMSFVEGWESRFFISKWCMQQLLLECPSIYELLANPNFQWKDIPLLQIWRENLDNSGKKSALLESYEPEEAIMMIKEALSSNEIIADGMHIPVPLNLDILNWAKETYDLLCSTKLPESVKFYNIYGIDYDTPHTVCYGSEQHPVSSLSSLLYAQGKYVYVDGDGSVPAESAKADGFNAVARVGVAADHRGIVCSRRVFRIVQHWLHAGEPDPFYDPLSDYVILPTLYEIEKHREKHGDVTSVAEDWEIISPNDGKTLRPGELPPMVSTLTTSREGKEGALEEAQATVVVHPEKKGRQHVQVRAVGVSHGG
;
A
#
# COMPACT_ATOMS: atom_id res chain seq x y z
N MET A 1 27.76 -31.68 34.68
CA MET A 1 26.29 -31.53 34.79
C MET A 1 25.93 -30.11 34.35
N MET A 2 26.04 -29.83 33.05
CA MET A 2 25.57 -28.57 32.45
C MET A 2 24.11 -28.78 32.09
N LYS A 3 23.23 -27.99 32.70
CA LYS A 3 21.80 -27.98 32.37
C LYS A 3 21.66 -27.50 30.92
N GLU A 4 21.27 -28.42 30.03
CA GLU A 4 20.61 -28.10 28.77
C GLU A 4 19.47 -27.13 29.06
N THR A 5 19.63 -25.87 28.67
CA THR A 5 18.51 -24.95 28.59
C THR A 5 17.95 -25.10 27.19
N ARG A 6 17.11 -26.11 26.97
CA ARG A 6 16.27 -26.19 25.76
C ARG A 6 15.36 -24.96 25.77
N ARG A 7 15.73 -23.92 25.01
CA ARG A 7 14.76 -22.90 24.59
C ARG A 7 13.86 -23.56 23.54
N GLU A 8 12.55 -23.54 23.78
CA GLU A 8 11.55 -24.11 22.87
C GLU A 8 11.50 -23.30 21.56
N PHE A 9 12.29 -23.71 20.58
CA PHE A 9 12.09 -23.31 19.19
C PHE A 9 10.88 -24.09 18.64
N GLY A 10 9.83 -23.40 18.20
CA GLY A 10 8.72 -24.10 17.56
C GLY A 10 7.45 -23.32 17.29
N CYS A 11 7.50 -22.05 16.88
CA CYS A 11 6.32 -21.47 16.22
C CYS A 11 6.46 -21.71 14.71
N ALA A 12 5.42 -22.23 14.06
CA ALA A 12 5.42 -22.30 12.61
C ALA A 12 5.03 -20.96 11.99
N SER A 13 5.67 -20.63 10.88
CA SER A 13 5.39 -19.43 10.10
C SER A 13 4.85 -19.78 8.72
N LEU A 14 3.81 -19.07 8.32
CA LEU A 14 3.20 -19.19 6.99
C LEU A 14 3.43 -17.89 6.22
N LEU A 15 4.15 -17.96 5.11
CA LEU A 15 4.34 -16.85 4.17
C LEU A 15 3.22 -16.87 3.13
N LEU A 16 2.53 -15.75 2.96
CA LEU A 16 1.49 -15.58 1.95
C LEU A 16 2.02 -14.75 0.78
N SER A 17 2.02 -15.32 -0.43
CA SER A 17 2.56 -14.68 -1.63
C SER A 17 1.52 -14.57 -2.75
N MET A 18 1.60 -13.47 -3.52
CA MET A 18 0.87 -13.27 -4.78
C MET A 18 1.48 -14.05 -5.97
N SER A 19 2.48 -14.90 -5.75
CA SER A 19 3.09 -15.66 -6.85
C SER A 19 2.29 -16.92 -7.19
N SER A 20 1.84 -17.03 -8.44
CA SER A 20 1.40 -18.29 -9.08
C SER A 20 2.55 -19.28 -9.35
N GLY A 21 3.76 -18.98 -8.84
CA GLY A 21 4.97 -19.79 -9.00
C GLY A 21 5.09 -20.91 -7.97
N ARG A 22 5.00 -22.15 -8.46
CA ARG A 22 5.38 -23.45 -7.85
C ARG A 22 5.84 -23.42 -6.38
N SER A 23 4.93 -23.72 -5.46
CA SER A 23 5.26 -24.56 -4.32
C SER A 23 4.96 -26.02 -4.69
N SER A 24 5.98 -26.70 -5.24
CA SER A 24 6.10 -28.17 -5.42
C SER A 24 4.90 -28.97 -5.97
N GLY A 25 5.00 -29.40 -7.24
CA GLY A 25 4.23 -30.53 -7.82
C GLY A 25 3.38 -30.17 -9.05
N PRO A 26 3.35 -30.99 -10.12
CA PRO A 26 2.82 -30.59 -11.43
C PRO A 26 1.32 -30.88 -11.53
N ASN A 27 0.54 -29.95 -12.09
CA ASN A 27 -0.42 -30.26 -13.17
C ASN A 27 -1.10 -28.99 -13.72
N LEU A 28 -0.96 -28.85 -15.04
CA LEU A 28 -1.83 -28.15 -16.00
C LEU A 28 -1.98 -26.62 -15.89
N MET A 29 -0.92 -25.91 -16.24
CA MET A 29 -0.95 -24.75 -17.14
C MET A 29 0.34 -24.75 -17.96
N PRO A 30 0.34 -24.36 -19.26
CA PRO A 30 1.58 -24.23 -20.02
C PRO A 30 2.53 -23.28 -19.25
N PRO A 31 3.78 -23.70 -18.99
CA PRO A 31 4.70 -22.90 -18.21
C PRO A 31 4.96 -21.59 -18.96
N LEU A 32 4.54 -20.48 -18.37
CA LEU A 32 5.06 -19.17 -18.74
C LEU A 32 6.55 -19.18 -18.34
N ILE A 33 7.43 -19.47 -19.30
CA ILE A 33 8.87 -19.43 -19.10
C ILE A 33 9.26 -17.95 -19.05
N ILE A 34 9.30 -17.39 -17.84
CA ILE A 34 9.94 -16.10 -17.58
C ILE A 34 11.40 -16.42 -17.24
N GLY A 35 12.30 -16.19 -18.18
CA GLY A 35 13.74 -16.39 -17.99
C GLY A 35 14.38 -15.15 -17.40
N ASP A 36 14.36 -15.00 -16.08
CA ASP A 36 15.11 -13.95 -15.37
C ASP A 36 15.17 -14.25 -13.86
N ASP A 37 16.14 -13.67 -13.14
CA ASP A 37 16.34 -13.75 -11.69
C ASP A 37 15.15 -13.14 -10.88
N THR A 38 14.13 -12.62 -11.58
CA THR A 38 12.87 -12.06 -11.07
C THR A 38 11.90 -13.08 -10.46
N VAL A 39 12.23 -14.37 -10.43
CA VAL A 39 11.37 -15.45 -9.89
C VAL A 39 11.43 -15.52 -8.35
N TYR A 40 12.41 -14.87 -7.73
CA TYR A 40 12.68 -14.95 -6.29
C TYR A 40 12.04 -13.79 -5.50
N TYR A 41 10.77 -13.95 -5.12
CA TYR A 41 10.02 -12.93 -4.37
C TYR A 41 10.31 -12.95 -2.86
N TYR A 42 10.07 -14.12 -2.22
CA TYR A 42 10.31 -14.31 -0.78
C TYR A 42 11.66 -14.95 -0.46
N HIS A 43 12.52 -15.15 -1.46
CA HIS A 43 13.73 -15.96 -1.31
C HIS A 43 14.63 -15.48 -0.17
N ASP A 44 14.95 -14.19 -0.14
CA ASP A 44 15.84 -13.61 0.87
C ASP A 44 15.24 -13.76 2.28
N MET A 45 13.94 -13.52 2.43
CA MET A 45 13.23 -13.73 3.69
C MET A 45 13.28 -15.20 4.14
N ILE A 46 13.05 -16.14 3.21
CA ILE A 46 13.11 -17.57 3.49
C ILE A 46 14.53 -17.97 3.93
N VAL A 47 15.56 -17.48 3.23
CA VAL A 47 16.96 -17.73 3.57
C VAL A 47 17.29 -17.24 4.98
N GLU A 48 16.84 -16.04 5.36
CA GLU A 48 17.03 -15.53 6.73
C GLU A 48 16.25 -16.33 7.77
N MET A 49 14.99 -16.70 7.48
CA MET A 49 14.21 -17.54 8.40
C MET A 49 14.87 -18.91 8.63
N ILE A 50 15.46 -19.53 7.61
CA ILE A 50 16.23 -20.78 7.76
C ILE A 50 17.44 -20.56 8.68
N LYS A 51 18.16 -19.43 8.53
CA LYS A 51 19.26 -19.07 9.45
C LYS A 51 18.79 -18.89 10.90
N TRP A 52 17.55 -18.43 11.10
CA TRP A 52 16.94 -18.33 12.44
C TRP A 52 16.46 -19.68 13.01
N GLY A 53 16.62 -20.78 12.27
CA GLY A 53 16.31 -22.14 12.70
C GLY A 53 14.99 -22.70 12.16
N TYR A 54 14.32 -22.02 11.22
CA TYR A 54 13.14 -22.56 10.55
C TYR A 54 13.51 -23.67 9.56
N GLN A 55 12.58 -24.60 9.34
CA GLN A 55 12.72 -25.72 8.41
C GLN A 55 11.54 -25.74 7.43
N GLU A 56 11.83 -25.66 6.14
CA GLU A 56 10.83 -25.74 5.08
C GLU A 56 10.00 -27.03 5.19
N GLY A 57 8.69 -26.91 5.03
CA GLY A 57 7.75 -28.03 5.12
C GLY A 57 7.51 -28.59 6.52
N LYS A 58 8.19 -28.05 7.55
CA LYS A 58 7.99 -28.46 8.96
C LYS A 58 7.58 -27.31 9.87
N THR A 59 8.31 -26.20 9.81
CA THR A 59 8.03 -24.99 10.60
C THR A 59 7.93 -23.75 9.71
N LEU A 60 8.34 -23.82 8.46
CA LEU A 60 8.16 -22.76 7.46
C LEU A 60 7.35 -23.29 6.29
N PHE A 61 6.28 -22.57 5.96
CA PHE A 61 5.33 -22.96 4.92
C PHE A 61 5.00 -21.76 4.03
N GLY A 62 4.70 -22.03 2.76
CA GLY A 62 4.12 -21.06 1.84
C GLY A 62 2.64 -21.36 1.56
N PHE A 63 1.87 -20.31 1.28
CA PHE A 63 0.56 -20.41 0.63
C PHE A 63 0.53 -19.48 -0.58
N GLY A 64 0.28 -20.06 -1.75
CA GLY A 64 0.04 -19.34 -3.00
C GLY A 64 -1.42 -19.46 -3.42
N TYR A 65 -1.94 -18.40 -4.00
CA TYR A 65 -3.32 -18.30 -4.49
C TYR A 65 -3.37 -17.59 -5.84
N ASP A 66 -4.49 -17.71 -6.55
CA ASP A 66 -4.70 -16.99 -7.80
C ASP A 66 -5.01 -15.53 -7.47
N PHE A 67 -4.01 -14.67 -7.66
CA PHE A 67 -4.11 -13.25 -7.36
C PHE A 67 -5.11 -12.51 -8.26
N ARG A 68 -5.57 -13.11 -9.36
CA ARG A 68 -6.55 -12.48 -10.26
C ARG A 68 -7.95 -12.52 -9.65
N GLN A 69 -8.22 -13.49 -8.78
CA GLN A 69 -9.52 -13.72 -8.16
C GLN A 69 -9.73 -12.82 -6.94
N SER A 70 -10.99 -12.66 -6.50
CA SER A 70 -11.31 -11.83 -5.34
C SER A 70 -10.67 -12.39 -4.06
N ASN A 71 -10.27 -11.51 -3.18
CA ASN A 71 -9.65 -11.84 -1.89
C ASN A 71 -10.61 -12.58 -0.94
N ARG A 72 -11.93 -12.52 -1.20
CA ARG A 72 -12.96 -13.26 -0.47
C ARG A 72 -13.57 -14.45 -1.24
N LEU A 73 -12.91 -14.93 -2.29
CA LEU A 73 -13.39 -16.10 -3.03
C LEU A 73 -13.40 -17.34 -2.12
N SER A 74 -14.57 -17.97 -1.96
CA SER A 74 -14.77 -19.10 -1.03
C SER A 74 -13.78 -20.24 -1.23
N GLU A 75 -13.51 -20.63 -2.47
CA GLU A 75 -12.55 -21.70 -2.78
C GLU A 75 -11.13 -21.39 -2.24
N THR A 76 -10.69 -20.15 -2.39
CA THR A 76 -9.38 -19.70 -1.88
C THR A 76 -9.38 -19.69 -0.35
N LEU A 77 -10.43 -19.18 0.28
CA LEU A 77 -10.56 -19.14 1.75
C LEU A 77 -10.64 -20.56 2.35
N ASP A 78 -11.35 -21.49 1.71
CA ASP A 78 -11.42 -22.88 2.12
C ASP A 78 -10.05 -23.58 2.01
N ARG A 79 -9.32 -23.32 0.93
CA ARG A 79 -7.94 -23.80 0.77
C ARG A 79 -7.02 -23.21 1.84
N PHE A 80 -7.18 -21.93 2.17
CA PHE A 80 -6.42 -21.27 3.22
C PHE A 80 -6.72 -21.86 4.60
N SER A 81 -8.00 -22.08 4.92
CA SER A 81 -8.45 -22.75 6.14
C SER A 81 -7.82 -24.14 6.31
N LYS A 82 -7.89 -24.98 5.26
CA LYS A 82 -7.25 -26.31 5.24
C LYS A 82 -5.73 -26.21 5.40
N LYS A 83 -5.10 -25.18 4.83
CA LYS A 83 -3.66 -24.95 4.98
C LYS A 83 -3.30 -24.60 6.43
N LEU A 84 -4.07 -23.73 7.10
CA LEU A 84 -3.87 -23.41 8.51
C LEU A 84 -3.97 -24.65 9.39
N GLU A 85 -4.98 -25.50 9.19
CA GLU A 85 -5.13 -26.76 9.92
C GLU A 85 -3.95 -27.73 9.70
N SER A 86 -3.52 -27.87 8.43
CA SER A 86 -2.38 -28.71 8.05
C SER A 86 -1.09 -28.24 8.73
N VAL A 87 -0.83 -26.93 8.71
CA VAL A 87 0.36 -26.33 9.35
C VAL A 87 0.29 -26.50 10.87
N TYR A 88 -0.86 -26.24 11.49
CA TYR A 88 -1.06 -26.41 12.92
C TYR A 88 -0.76 -27.85 13.37
N THR A 89 -1.26 -28.83 12.62
CA THR A 89 -1.02 -30.25 12.88
C THR A 89 0.46 -30.62 12.69
N ALA A 90 1.07 -30.19 11.58
CA ALA A 90 2.49 -30.44 11.30
C ALA A 90 3.43 -29.82 12.36
N SER A 91 2.97 -28.76 13.02
CA SER A 91 3.69 -28.04 14.07
C SER A 91 3.48 -28.59 15.48
N GLY A 92 2.82 -29.75 15.60
CA GLY A 92 2.54 -30.38 16.89
C GLY A 92 1.49 -29.64 17.70
N GLY A 93 0.51 -28.99 17.05
CA GLY A 93 -0.57 -28.27 17.70
C GLY A 93 -0.18 -26.87 18.21
N LYS A 94 0.88 -26.29 17.67
CA LYS A 94 1.30 -24.92 18.00
C LYS A 94 0.66 -23.92 17.05
N LYS A 95 0.11 -22.84 17.60
CA LYS A 95 -0.47 -21.74 16.81
C LYS A 95 0.58 -21.07 15.90
N ILE A 96 0.11 -20.54 14.78
CA ILE A 96 0.90 -20.10 13.62
C ILE A 96 1.20 -18.61 13.70
N ASN A 97 2.41 -18.20 13.32
CA ASN A 97 2.74 -16.80 13.03
C ASN A 97 2.57 -16.56 11.53
N LEU A 98 1.58 -15.79 11.13
CA LEU A 98 1.25 -15.51 9.74
C LEU A 98 2.00 -14.27 9.27
N ILE A 99 2.62 -14.32 8.09
CA ILE A 99 3.28 -13.17 7.47
C ILE A 99 2.70 -12.99 6.07
N THR A 100 2.23 -11.79 5.78
CA THR A 100 1.61 -11.46 4.50
C THR A 100 2.29 -10.26 3.89
N HIS A 101 2.37 -10.22 2.56
CA HIS A 101 2.79 -9.05 1.83
C HIS A 101 1.69 -8.55 0.89
N SER A 102 1.59 -7.23 0.74
CA SER A 102 0.70 -6.57 -0.22
C SER A 102 -0.75 -7.07 -0.09
N MET A 103 -1.38 -7.46 -1.19
CA MET A 103 -2.75 -7.95 -1.25
C MET A 103 -3.01 -9.20 -0.39
N GLY A 104 -1.96 -9.95 -0.01
CA GLY A 104 -2.11 -11.03 0.95
C GLY A 104 -2.70 -10.55 2.29
N GLY A 105 -2.43 -9.30 2.67
CA GLY A 105 -3.03 -8.70 3.85
C GLY A 105 -4.55 -8.50 3.72
N LEU A 106 -5.04 -8.19 2.51
CA LEU A 106 -6.47 -8.09 2.23
C LEU A 106 -7.15 -9.46 2.28
N LEU A 107 -6.55 -10.49 1.68
CA LEU A 107 -7.04 -11.87 1.77
C LEU A 107 -7.19 -12.33 3.21
N VAL A 108 -6.18 -12.09 4.05
CA VAL A 108 -6.25 -12.47 5.47
C VAL A 108 -7.31 -11.66 6.20
N LYS A 109 -7.44 -10.37 5.89
CA LYS A 109 -8.50 -9.54 6.48
C LYS A 109 -9.89 -10.06 6.10
N CYS A 110 -10.16 -10.38 4.83
CA CYS A 110 -11.39 -11.05 4.39
C CYS A 110 -11.61 -12.39 5.10
N PHE A 111 -10.56 -13.19 5.27
CA PHE A 111 -10.66 -14.46 5.98
C PHE A 111 -11.05 -14.28 7.45
N ILE A 112 -10.52 -13.26 8.13
CA ILE A 112 -10.92 -12.93 9.51
C ILE A 112 -12.40 -12.55 9.55
N SER A 113 -12.88 -11.72 8.62
CA SER A 113 -14.29 -11.29 8.59
C SER A 113 -15.26 -12.45 8.43
N LEU A 114 -14.88 -13.48 7.65
CA LEU A 114 -15.77 -14.59 7.28
C LEU A 114 -15.55 -15.86 8.12
N HIS A 115 -14.35 -16.05 8.67
CA HIS A 115 -13.91 -17.27 9.36
C HIS A 115 -13.12 -16.96 10.65
N SER A 116 -13.54 -15.93 11.39
CA SER A 116 -12.88 -15.44 12.61
C SER A 116 -12.52 -16.55 13.61
N ASP A 117 -13.45 -17.45 13.93
CA ASP A 117 -13.21 -18.55 14.88
C ASP A 117 -12.10 -19.50 14.41
N THR A 118 -12.04 -19.75 13.10
CA THR A 118 -11.00 -20.60 12.50
C THR A 118 -9.64 -19.90 12.55
N PHE A 119 -9.62 -18.61 12.26
CA PHE A 119 -8.42 -17.79 12.35
C PHE A 119 -7.89 -17.75 13.79
N GLU A 120 -8.75 -17.45 14.76
CA GLU A 120 -8.41 -17.43 16.19
C GLU A 120 -7.89 -18.78 16.68
N LYS A 121 -8.50 -19.89 16.22
CA LYS A 121 -8.08 -21.24 16.59
C LYS A 121 -6.62 -21.52 16.19
N TYR A 122 -6.24 -21.16 14.96
CA TYR A 122 -4.95 -21.58 14.39
C TYR A 122 -3.85 -20.53 14.44
N VAL A 123 -4.18 -19.24 14.47
CA VAL A 123 -3.20 -18.14 14.34
C VAL A 123 -2.89 -17.54 15.72
N LYS A 124 -1.59 -17.33 15.99
CA LYS A 124 -1.06 -16.67 17.19
C LYS A 124 -0.79 -15.20 16.94
N SER A 125 -0.17 -14.91 15.81
CA SER A 125 0.16 -13.55 15.40
C SER A 125 0.09 -13.40 13.90
N TRP A 126 -0.15 -12.17 13.44
CA TRP A 126 -0.13 -11.79 12.04
C TRP A 126 0.72 -10.54 11.85
N ILE A 127 1.70 -10.64 10.95
CA ILE A 127 2.55 -9.55 10.49
C ILE A 127 2.13 -9.21 9.05
N ALA A 128 1.52 -8.05 8.87
CA ALA A 128 1.22 -7.50 7.55
C ALA A 128 2.39 -6.61 7.08
N ILE A 129 2.83 -6.80 5.84
CA ILE A 129 3.91 -6.03 5.21
C ILE A 129 3.35 -5.36 3.95
N ALA A 130 3.39 -4.03 3.89
CA ALA A 130 2.95 -3.21 2.76
C ALA A 130 1.53 -3.54 2.27
N ALA A 131 0.60 -3.87 3.18
CA ALA A 131 -0.76 -4.25 2.80
C ALA A 131 -1.61 -3.01 2.44
N PRO A 132 -2.24 -2.94 1.26
CA PRO A 132 -3.03 -1.78 0.83
C PRO A 132 -4.43 -1.79 1.44
N PHE A 133 -4.56 -1.57 2.75
CA PHE A 133 -5.85 -1.73 3.45
C PHE A 133 -6.99 -0.84 2.93
N GLN A 134 -6.67 0.30 2.30
CA GLN A 134 -7.62 1.21 1.67
C GLN A 134 -7.43 1.34 0.14
N GLY A 135 -6.64 0.44 -0.45
CA GLY A 135 -6.32 0.44 -1.87
C GLY A 135 -5.04 1.20 -2.24
N ALA A 136 -4.75 1.22 -3.54
CA ALA A 136 -3.58 1.82 -4.19
C ALA A 136 -4.04 2.70 -5.37
N PRO A 137 -4.63 3.89 -5.09
CA PRO A 137 -5.47 4.63 -6.02
C PRO A 137 -4.82 4.97 -7.36
N GLY A 138 -3.60 5.52 -7.36
CA GLY A 138 -2.98 6.05 -8.58
C GLY A 138 -2.74 4.98 -9.64
N TYR A 139 -2.05 3.89 -9.28
CA TYR A 139 -1.76 2.82 -10.23
C TYR A 139 -2.99 2.02 -10.61
N ILE A 140 -3.92 1.75 -9.68
CA ILE A 140 -5.09 0.92 -10.00
C ILE A 140 -6.03 1.65 -10.95
N THR A 141 -6.25 2.96 -10.74
CA THR A 141 -7.04 3.79 -11.67
C THR A 141 -6.44 3.77 -13.08
N THR A 142 -5.12 3.92 -13.18
CA THR A 142 -4.42 3.89 -14.48
C THR A 142 -4.38 2.49 -15.10
N SER A 143 -4.36 1.44 -14.27
CA SER A 143 -4.38 0.05 -14.72
C SER A 143 -5.69 -0.29 -15.42
N LEU A 144 -6.82 0.16 -14.88
CA LEU A 144 -8.14 -0.04 -15.50
C LEU A 144 -8.31 0.80 -16.78
N LEU A 145 -7.79 2.03 -16.80
CA LEU A 145 -7.96 2.93 -17.94
C LEU A 145 -6.99 2.63 -19.09
N ASN A 146 -5.71 2.35 -18.83
CA ASN A 146 -4.68 2.36 -19.88
C ASN A 146 -3.81 1.10 -19.87
N GLY A 147 -4.15 0.12 -19.03
CA GLY A 147 -3.37 -1.09 -18.85
C GLY A 147 -1.94 -0.80 -18.42
N MET A 148 -1.76 0.31 -17.70
CA MET A 148 -0.50 0.56 -17.02
C MET A 148 -0.20 -0.67 -16.22
N SER A 149 0.95 -1.22 -16.55
CA SER A 149 1.51 -2.34 -15.84
C SER A 149 1.50 -1.93 -14.36
N PHE A 150 0.83 -2.71 -13.50
CA PHE A 150 1.07 -2.81 -12.04
C PHE A 150 2.57 -3.15 -11.72
N VAL A 151 3.41 -2.98 -12.72
CA VAL A 151 4.62 -3.62 -13.16
C VAL A 151 5.54 -2.52 -13.73
N GLU A 152 5.17 -1.23 -13.75
CA GLU A 152 6.20 -0.17 -13.86
C GLU A 152 7.12 -0.16 -12.63
N GLY A 153 6.66 -0.67 -11.47
CA GLY A 153 7.52 -1.08 -10.35
C GLY A 153 8.17 -2.48 -10.51
N TRP A 154 7.81 -3.23 -11.55
CA TRP A 154 8.44 -4.47 -11.99
C TRP A 154 9.10 -4.24 -13.36
N GLU A 155 10.07 -3.31 -13.43
CA GLU A 155 10.91 -3.01 -14.59
C GLU A 155 10.46 -3.68 -15.91
N SER A 156 9.61 -3.06 -16.73
CA SER A 156 9.47 -3.22 -18.21
C SER A 156 9.62 -4.61 -18.90
N ARG A 157 9.63 -5.74 -18.19
CA ARG A 157 10.16 -7.04 -18.68
C ARG A 157 9.10 -8.05 -19.05
N PHE A 158 7.81 -7.71 -18.92
CA PHE A 158 6.73 -8.51 -19.50
C PHE A 158 6.52 -8.11 -20.96
N PHE A 159 6.71 -9.06 -21.87
CA PHE A 159 6.42 -8.91 -23.30
C PHE A 159 4.89 -8.87 -23.59
N ILE A 160 4.11 -8.18 -22.77
CA ILE A 160 2.66 -8.03 -22.89
C ILE A 160 2.39 -6.54 -23.16
N SER A 161 1.60 -6.23 -24.20
CA SER A 161 1.23 -4.85 -24.50
C SER A 161 0.36 -4.26 -23.37
N LYS A 162 0.46 -2.94 -23.14
CA LYS A 162 -0.40 -2.23 -22.17
C LYS A 162 -1.88 -2.54 -22.43
N TRP A 163 -2.29 -2.53 -23.71
CA TRP A 163 -3.63 -2.92 -24.12
C TRP A 163 -4.02 -4.33 -23.65
N CYS A 164 -3.23 -5.37 -23.97
CA CYS A 164 -3.55 -6.73 -23.55
C CYS A 164 -3.59 -6.88 -22.02
N MET A 165 -2.71 -6.18 -21.31
CA MET A 165 -2.74 -6.13 -19.85
C MET A 165 -4.03 -5.50 -19.34
N GLN A 166 -4.45 -4.37 -19.90
CA GLN A 166 -5.71 -3.72 -19.54
C GLN A 166 -6.89 -4.68 -19.59
N GLN A 167 -7.05 -5.37 -20.73
CA GLN A 167 -8.17 -6.28 -20.96
C GLN A 167 -8.18 -7.42 -19.94
N LEU A 168 -7.00 -7.93 -19.56
CA LEU A 168 -6.88 -8.91 -18.49
C LEU A 168 -7.32 -8.34 -17.13
N LEU A 169 -6.85 -7.14 -16.79
CA LEU A 169 -7.10 -6.52 -15.49
C LEU A 169 -8.57 -6.11 -15.30
N LEU A 170 -9.28 -5.80 -16.40
CA LEU A 170 -10.73 -5.53 -16.38
C LEU A 170 -11.55 -6.74 -15.92
N GLU A 171 -11.02 -7.95 -16.06
CA GLU A 171 -11.66 -9.20 -15.63
C GLU A 171 -11.00 -9.82 -14.38
N CYS A 172 -10.17 -9.05 -13.67
CA CYS A 172 -9.53 -9.48 -12.42
C CYS A 172 -10.21 -8.84 -11.20
N PRO A 173 -11.06 -9.57 -10.45
CA PRO A 173 -11.71 -9.02 -9.25
C PRO A 173 -10.79 -8.38 -8.22
N SER A 174 -9.58 -8.90 -8.05
CA SER A 174 -8.59 -8.33 -7.14
C SER A 174 -8.20 -6.89 -7.46
N ILE A 175 -8.19 -6.50 -8.74
CA ILE A 175 -7.83 -5.13 -9.15
C ILE A 175 -8.91 -4.14 -8.70
N TYR A 176 -10.17 -4.53 -8.76
CA TYR A 176 -11.28 -3.71 -8.29
C TYR A 176 -11.28 -3.56 -6.76
N GLU A 177 -10.79 -4.57 -6.04
CA GLU A 177 -10.60 -4.54 -4.58
C GLU A 177 -9.38 -3.72 -4.11
N LEU A 178 -8.55 -3.25 -5.05
CA LEU A 178 -7.43 -2.34 -4.81
C LEU A 178 -7.73 -0.89 -5.20
N LEU A 179 -8.93 -0.60 -5.71
CA LEU A 179 -9.37 0.78 -5.94
C LEU A 179 -9.36 1.59 -4.64
N ALA A 180 -9.32 2.91 -4.78
CA ALA A 180 -9.46 3.78 -3.63
C ALA A 180 -10.79 3.48 -2.93
N ASN A 181 -10.76 3.13 -1.64
CA ASN A 181 -11.98 2.94 -0.87
C ASN A 181 -12.72 4.29 -0.76
N PRO A 182 -13.92 4.45 -1.34
CA PRO A 182 -14.64 5.73 -1.29
C PRO A 182 -15.22 6.03 0.10
N ASN A 183 -15.42 4.99 0.92
CA ASN A 183 -15.92 5.12 2.29
C ASN A 183 -14.81 5.50 3.29
N PHE A 184 -13.56 5.56 2.84
CA PHE A 184 -12.41 5.91 3.69
C PHE A 184 -12.17 7.43 3.68
N GLN A 185 -11.94 7.99 4.87
CA GLN A 185 -11.63 9.41 5.04
C GLN A 185 -10.14 9.65 4.81
N TRP A 186 -9.77 9.80 3.55
CA TRP A 186 -8.41 10.18 3.16
C TRP A 186 -8.06 11.59 3.65
N LYS A 187 -6.83 11.77 4.13
CA LYS A 187 -6.30 13.10 4.48
C LYS A 187 -6.24 14.01 3.25
N ASP A 188 -5.71 13.47 2.17
CA ASP A 188 -5.73 14.06 0.84
C ASP A 188 -6.51 13.10 -0.05
N ILE A 189 -7.62 13.54 -0.66
CA ILE A 189 -8.51 12.64 -1.42
C ILE A 189 -7.83 12.26 -2.74
N PRO A 190 -7.73 10.96 -3.12
CA PRO A 190 -7.21 10.57 -4.42
C PRO A 190 -8.21 10.92 -5.52
N LEU A 191 -7.74 11.63 -6.54
CA LEU A 191 -8.57 12.14 -7.62
C LEU A 191 -8.21 11.50 -8.97
N LEU A 192 -9.21 11.38 -9.82
CA LEU A 192 -9.01 11.31 -11.27
C LEU A 192 -9.17 12.72 -11.82
N GLN A 193 -8.15 13.24 -12.47
CA GLN A 193 -8.16 14.57 -13.06
C GLN A 193 -8.07 14.49 -14.57
N ILE A 194 -8.87 15.28 -15.27
CA ILE A 194 -8.90 15.27 -16.73
C ILE A 194 -8.96 16.72 -17.22
N TRP A 195 -7.99 17.11 -18.04
CA TRP A 195 -8.09 18.34 -18.82
C TRP A 195 -9.09 18.12 -19.95
N ARG A 196 -10.29 18.67 -19.84
CA ARG A 196 -11.39 18.50 -20.80
C ARG A 196 -11.42 19.64 -21.80
N GLU A 197 -11.66 19.30 -23.07
CA GLU A 197 -11.88 20.32 -24.11
C GLU A 197 -13.28 20.91 -23.96
N ASN A 198 -13.35 22.23 -23.80
CA ASN A 198 -14.60 22.98 -23.72
C ASN A 198 -14.69 23.96 -24.89
N LEU A 199 -15.86 24.03 -25.52
CA LEU A 199 -16.18 24.97 -26.58
C LEU A 199 -17.09 26.04 -26.00
N ASP A 200 -16.62 27.29 -26.00
CA ASP A 200 -17.51 28.38 -25.64
C ASP A 200 -18.58 28.64 -26.73
N ASN A 201 -19.57 29.46 -26.41
CA ASN A 201 -20.65 29.83 -27.35
C ASN A 201 -20.16 30.53 -28.63
N SER A 202 -18.88 30.91 -28.71
CA SER A 202 -18.23 31.49 -29.87
C SER A 202 -17.41 30.48 -30.70
N GLY A 203 -17.38 29.21 -30.27
CA GLY A 203 -16.59 28.15 -30.90
C GLY A 203 -15.11 28.19 -30.55
N LYS A 204 -14.68 29.00 -29.58
CA LYS A 204 -13.31 29.03 -29.10
C LYS A 204 -13.09 27.85 -28.16
N LYS A 205 -12.04 27.09 -28.45
CA LYS A 205 -11.58 25.97 -27.62
C LYS A 205 -10.88 26.52 -26.38
N SER A 206 -11.23 25.96 -25.23
CA SER A 206 -10.59 26.17 -23.95
C SER A 206 -10.39 24.83 -23.25
N ALA A 207 -9.46 24.75 -22.32
CA ALA A 207 -9.21 23.56 -21.53
C ALA A 207 -9.60 23.83 -20.08
N LEU A 208 -10.39 22.94 -19.48
CA LEU A 208 -10.77 22.99 -18.08
C LEU A 208 -10.26 21.73 -17.37
N LEU A 209 -9.60 21.88 -16.22
CA LEU A 209 -9.24 20.75 -15.39
C LEU A 209 -10.45 20.33 -14.55
N GLU A 210 -11.03 19.18 -14.90
CA GLU A 210 -12.06 18.52 -14.10
C GLU A 210 -11.39 17.55 -13.12
N SER A 211 -11.89 17.49 -11.88
CA SER A 211 -11.38 16.62 -10.82
C SER A 211 -12.53 15.81 -10.26
N TYR A 212 -12.37 14.49 -10.23
CA TYR A 212 -13.39 13.53 -9.81
C TYR A 212 -12.91 12.74 -8.61
N GLU A 213 -13.73 12.69 -7.56
CA GLU A 213 -13.50 11.86 -6.37
C GLU A 213 -13.66 10.36 -6.70
N PRO A 214 -13.26 9.41 -5.82
CA PRO A 214 -13.26 7.98 -6.15
C PRO A 214 -14.57 7.42 -6.73
N GLU A 215 -15.74 7.81 -6.21
CA GLU A 215 -17.04 7.37 -6.76
C GLU A 215 -17.30 7.92 -8.16
N GLU A 216 -16.99 9.20 -8.38
CA GLU A 216 -17.16 9.89 -9.66
C GLU A 216 -16.15 9.37 -10.70
N ALA A 217 -14.92 9.10 -10.27
CA ALA A 217 -13.86 8.53 -11.09
C ALA A 217 -14.29 7.18 -11.69
N ILE A 218 -14.96 6.33 -10.91
CA ILE A 218 -15.52 5.05 -11.41
C ILE A 218 -16.53 5.29 -12.54
N MET A 219 -17.35 6.35 -12.45
CA MET A 219 -18.29 6.70 -13.53
C MET A 219 -17.54 7.12 -14.80
N MET A 220 -16.47 7.90 -14.66
CA MET A 220 -15.64 8.32 -15.79
C MET A 220 -14.92 7.13 -16.43
N ILE A 221 -14.41 6.18 -15.64
CA ILE A 221 -13.80 4.94 -16.12
C ILE A 221 -14.82 4.11 -16.90
N LYS A 222 -16.04 3.97 -16.37
CA LYS A 222 -17.14 3.26 -17.04
C LYS A 222 -17.47 3.88 -18.40
N GLU A 223 -17.54 5.21 -18.47
CA GLU A 223 -17.83 5.92 -19.71
C GLU A 223 -16.68 5.78 -20.73
N ALA A 224 -15.43 5.92 -20.29
CA ALA A 224 -14.24 5.73 -21.11
C ALA A 224 -14.17 4.32 -21.74
N LEU A 225 -14.61 3.30 -20.99
CA LEU A 225 -14.62 1.90 -21.40
C LEU A 225 -15.90 1.46 -22.12
N SER A 226 -16.88 2.35 -22.31
CA SER A 226 -18.20 2.00 -22.85
C SER A 226 -18.17 1.37 -24.25
N SER A 227 -17.16 1.73 -25.05
CA SER A 227 -16.94 1.21 -26.41
C SER A 227 -15.66 0.35 -26.52
N ASN A 228 -15.13 -0.11 -25.38
CA ASN A 228 -13.93 -0.94 -25.36
C ASN A 228 -14.23 -2.35 -25.88
N GLU A 229 -13.43 -2.84 -26.81
CA GLU A 229 -13.62 -4.15 -27.44
C GLU A 229 -12.29 -4.81 -27.85
N ILE A 230 -12.29 -6.14 -27.90
CA ILE A 230 -11.21 -6.96 -28.44
C ILE A 230 -11.65 -7.55 -29.76
N ILE A 231 -10.77 -7.53 -30.75
CA ILE A 231 -10.96 -8.24 -32.02
C ILE A 231 -10.16 -9.55 -31.97
N ALA A 232 -10.86 -10.69 -31.90
CA ALA A 232 -10.26 -12.02 -31.91
C ALA A 232 -10.93 -12.87 -32.99
N ASP A 233 -10.15 -13.41 -33.93
CA ASP A 233 -10.64 -14.21 -35.06
C ASP A 233 -11.77 -13.55 -35.87
N GLY A 234 -11.72 -12.21 -36.02
CA GLY A 234 -12.74 -11.42 -36.71
C GLY A 234 -14.02 -11.17 -35.88
N MET A 235 -14.07 -11.65 -34.64
CA MET A 235 -15.16 -11.40 -33.70
C MET A 235 -14.84 -10.18 -32.84
N HIS A 236 -15.80 -9.26 -32.76
CA HIS A 236 -15.75 -8.12 -31.85
C HIS A 236 -16.33 -8.55 -30.50
N ILE A 237 -15.50 -8.54 -29.47
CA ILE A 237 -15.85 -8.96 -28.11
C ILE A 237 -15.82 -7.69 -27.24
N PRO A 238 -16.96 -7.19 -26.75
CA PRO A 238 -16.98 -6.02 -25.88
C PRO A 238 -16.36 -6.35 -24.52
N VAL A 239 -15.54 -5.45 -24.01
CA VAL A 239 -14.88 -5.56 -22.69
C VAL A 239 -15.08 -4.26 -21.91
N PRO A 240 -16.32 -3.89 -21.55
CA PRO A 240 -16.57 -2.69 -20.75
C PRO A 240 -16.05 -2.88 -19.32
N LEU A 241 -16.15 -1.83 -18.50
CA LEU A 241 -15.95 -1.97 -17.06
C LEU A 241 -16.94 -3.01 -16.49
N ASN A 242 -16.43 -4.04 -15.81
CA ASN A 242 -17.25 -5.12 -15.28
C ASN A 242 -17.96 -4.68 -13.99
N LEU A 243 -19.25 -4.36 -14.10
CA LEU A 243 -20.05 -3.83 -12.99
C LEU A 243 -20.36 -4.86 -11.90
N ASP A 244 -20.43 -6.14 -12.26
CA ASP A 244 -20.66 -7.21 -11.29
C ASP A 244 -19.44 -7.38 -10.39
N ILE A 245 -18.25 -7.35 -10.98
CA ILE A 245 -16.98 -7.35 -10.24
C ILE A 245 -16.85 -6.09 -9.37
N LEU A 246 -17.19 -4.92 -9.91
CA LEU A 246 -17.17 -3.68 -9.15
C LEU A 246 -18.09 -3.71 -7.93
N ASN A 247 -19.32 -4.21 -8.09
CA ASN A 247 -20.26 -4.36 -6.98
C ASN A 247 -19.72 -5.35 -5.94
N TRP A 248 -19.13 -6.46 -6.39
CA TRP A 248 -18.48 -7.42 -5.51
C TRP A 248 -17.34 -6.79 -4.69
N ALA A 249 -16.52 -5.94 -5.30
CA ALA A 249 -15.44 -5.23 -4.63
C ALA A 249 -15.96 -4.21 -3.59
N LYS A 250 -17.07 -3.52 -3.88
CA LYS A 250 -17.74 -2.63 -2.92
C LYS A 250 -18.18 -3.38 -1.67
N GLU A 251 -18.82 -4.53 -1.83
CA GLU A 251 -19.17 -5.42 -0.71
C GLU A 251 -17.92 -5.89 0.06
N THR A 252 -16.80 -6.11 -0.63
CA THR A 252 -15.52 -6.42 0.02
C THR A 252 -15.06 -5.25 0.90
N TYR A 253 -15.16 -3.99 0.46
CA TYR A 253 -14.80 -2.83 1.30
C TYR A 253 -15.63 -2.76 2.58
N ASP A 254 -16.94 -2.95 2.49
CA ASP A 254 -17.84 -2.94 3.65
C ASP A 254 -17.49 -4.04 4.66
N LEU A 255 -17.15 -5.23 4.14
CA LEU A 255 -16.66 -6.35 4.94
C LEU A 255 -15.33 -6.01 5.64
N LEU A 256 -14.37 -5.43 4.92
CA LEU A 256 -13.06 -5.05 5.47
C LEU A 256 -13.19 -3.95 6.54
N CYS A 257 -14.06 -2.97 6.36
CA CYS A 257 -14.30 -1.89 7.32
C CYS A 257 -14.86 -2.37 8.66
N SER A 258 -15.69 -3.41 8.64
CA SER A 258 -16.33 -3.98 9.85
C SER A 258 -15.51 -5.07 10.54
N THR A 259 -14.37 -5.47 9.97
CA THR A 259 -13.57 -6.58 10.46
C THR A 259 -12.93 -6.28 11.81
N LYS A 260 -13.08 -7.21 12.77
CA LYS A 260 -12.42 -7.14 14.08
C LYS A 260 -11.46 -8.30 14.23
N LEU A 261 -10.23 -7.99 14.62
CA LEU A 261 -9.25 -9.00 14.95
C LEU A 261 -9.61 -9.65 16.30
N PRO A 262 -9.56 -10.98 16.43
CA PRO A 262 -9.73 -11.65 17.72
C PRO A 262 -8.68 -11.18 18.75
N GLU A 263 -9.11 -10.90 19.98
CA GLU A 263 -8.24 -10.33 21.04
C GLU A 263 -7.04 -11.23 21.39
N SER A 264 -7.16 -12.55 21.17
CA SER A 264 -6.09 -13.50 21.44
C SER A 264 -4.99 -13.52 20.37
N VAL A 265 -5.19 -12.84 19.23
CA VAL A 265 -4.23 -12.78 18.12
C VAL A 265 -3.49 -11.45 18.13
N LYS A 266 -2.15 -11.50 18.12
CA LYS A 266 -1.31 -10.30 18.02
C LYS A 266 -1.19 -9.84 16.57
N PHE A 267 -1.42 -8.57 16.31
CA PHE A 267 -1.22 -7.99 14.99
C PHE A 267 -0.07 -6.99 14.96
N TYR A 268 0.72 -7.06 13.89
CA TYR A 268 1.84 -6.16 13.61
C TYR A 268 1.76 -5.68 12.17
N ASN A 269 2.19 -4.45 11.93
CA ASN A 269 2.16 -3.84 10.60
C ASN A 269 3.52 -3.23 10.26
N ILE A 270 4.03 -3.55 9.07
CA ILE A 270 5.19 -2.91 8.45
C ILE A 270 4.67 -2.24 7.18
N TYR A 271 4.89 -0.95 7.04
CA TYR A 271 4.49 -0.19 5.85
C TYR A 271 5.70 0.54 5.28
N GLY A 272 5.74 0.75 3.96
CA GLY A 272 6.82 1.52 3.36
C GLY A 272 6.55 3.02 3.40
N ILE A 273 7.64 3.78 3.46
CA ILE A 273 7.70 5.25 3.52
C ILE A 273 8.90 5.73 2.69
N ASP A 274 9.03 7.03 2.48
CA ASP A 274 10.12 7.72 1.79
C ASP A 274 10.23 7.38 0.28
N TYR A 275 9.11 6.99 -0.35
CA TYR A 275 9.01 6.85 -1.80
C TYR A 275 7.79 7.61 -2.33
N ASP A 276 8.03 8.36 -3.41
CA ASP A 276 6.98 9.02 -4.20
C ASP A 276 5.98 7.97 -4.69
N THR A 277 4.78 7.98 -4.11
CA THR A 277 3.75 6.98 -4.37
C THR A 277 2.59 7.61 -5.15
N PRO A 278 2.27 7.12 -6.36
CA PRO A 278 1.17 7.64 -7.15
C PRO A 278 -0.17 7.61 -6.42
N HIS A 279 -0.76 8.79 -6.28
CA HIS A 279 -1.98 8.98 -5.50
C HIS A 279 -3.14 9.48 -6.35
N THR A 280 -2.94 10.61 -7.02
CA THR A 280 -3.89 11.21 -7.96
C THR A 280 -3.32 11.08 -9.37
N VAL A 281 -4.18 10.80 -10.35
CA VAL A 281 -3.78 10.68 -11.76
C VAL A 281 -4.47 11.77 -12.60
N CYS A 282 -3.69 12.45 -13.42
CA CYS A 282 -4.13 13.52 -14.31
C CYS A 282 -3.88 13.16 -15.77
N TYR A 283 -4.89 13.32 -16.63
CA TYR A 283 -4.81 13.11 -18.06
C TYR A 283 -4.98 14.40 -18.85
N GLY A 284 -4.22 14.51 -19.95
CA GLY A 284 -4.21 15.68 -20.82
C GLY A 284 -3.38 16.84 -20.26
N SER A 285 -3.50 17.99 -20.89
CA SER A 285 -2.89 19.26 -20.47
C SER A 285 -3.71 20.43 -21.00
N GLU A 286 -3.44 21.64 -20.52
CA GLU A 286 -4.06 22.85 -21.06
C GLU A 286 -3.83 23.00 -22.57
N GLN A 287 -2.65 22.60 -23.07
CA GLN A 287 -2.30 22.67 -24.50
C GLN A 287 -2.88 21.50 -25.31
N HIS A 288 -3.11 20.36 -24.67
CA HIS A 288 -3.63 19.13 -25.28
C HIS A 288 -4.74 18.54 -24.41
N PRO A 289 -5.93 19.16 -24.39
CA PRO A 289 -7.06 18.64 -23.62
C PRO A 289 -7.66 17.39 -24.26
N VAL A 290 -8.28 16.57 -23.42
CA VAL A 290 -9.02 15.36 -23.76
C VAL A 290 -10.40 15.74 -24.29
N SER A 291 -10.63 15.50 -25.58
CA SER A 291 -11.92 15.76 -26.25
C SER A 291 -12.95 14.64 -26.04
N SER A 292 -12.49 13.37 -26.03
CA SER A 292 -13.33 12.19 -25.78
C SER A 292 -12.77 11.36 -24.64
N LEU A 293 -13.62 10.85 -23.75
CA LEU A 293 -13.18 9.98 -22.65
C LEU A 293 -12.58 8.66 -23.15
N SER A 294 -13.00 8.17 -24.31
CA SER A 294 -12.38 6.99 -24.93
C SER A 294 -10.90 7.20 -25.29
N SER A 295 -10.45 8.46 -25.45
CA SER A 295 -9.03 8.76 -25.67
C SER A 295 -8.17 8.58 -24.42
N LEU A 296 -8.79 8.51 -23.23
CA LEU A 296 -8.08 8.21 -21.99
C LEU A 296 -7.32 6.90 -22.10
N LEU A 297 -7.90 5.88 -22.76
CA LEU A 297 -7.32 4.54 -22.90
C LEU A 297 -5.93 4.52 -23.53
N TYR A 298 -5.59 5.57 -24.29
CA TYR A 298 -4.32 5.73 -25.02
C TYR A 298 -3.46 6.86 -24.47
N ALA A 299 -3.97 7.63 -23.51
CA ALA A 299 -3.27 8.78 -22.94
C ALA A 299 -2.13 8.32 -22.01
N GLN A 300 -1.25 9.26 -21.64
CA GLN A 300 -0.30 9.02 -20.55
C GLN A 300 -0.76 9.80 -19.33
N GLY A 301 -0.95 9.09 -18.21
CA GLY A 301 -1.27 9.70 -16.93
C GLY A 301 -0.04 10.39 -16.34
N LYS A 302 -0.25 11.58 -15.77
CA LYS A 302 0.70 12.27 -14.88
C LYS A 302 0.24 12.09 -13.45
N TYR A 303 1.16 11.86 -12.53
CA TYR A 303 0.81 11.55 -11.14
C TYR A 303 1.10 12.71 -10.20
N VAL A 304 0.24 12.87 -9.21
CA VAL A 304 0.58 13.57 -7.97
C VAL A 304 0.92 12.50 -6.93
N TYR A 305 2.02 12.71 -6.24
CA TYR A 305 2.61 11.72 -5.34
C TYR A 305 2.35 12.08 -3.88
N VAL A 306 2.26 11.04 -3.06
CA VAL A 306 2.25 11.12 -1.59
C VAL A 306 3.32 10.17 -1.04
N ASP A 307 3.60 10.28 0.26
CA ASP A 307 4.49 9.34 0.94
C ASP A 307 3.93 7.91 0.96
N GLY A 308 4.82 6.93 0.80
CA GLY A 308 4.48 5.51 0.74
C GLY A 308 5.66 4.67 0.25
N ASP A 309 5.36 3.55 -0.39
CA ASP A 309 6.36 2.58 -0.87
C ASP A 309 6.54 2.57 -2.40
N GLY A 310 6.05 3.62 -3.07
CA GLY A 310 6.04 3.73 -4.52
C GLY A 310 4.86 3.03 -5.19
N SER A 311 4.09 2.19 -4.48
CA SER A 311 2.84 1.58 -4.99
C SER A 311 1.63 1.87 -4.10
N VAL A 312 1.79 1.75 -2.80
CA VAL A 312 0.75 1.89 -1.78
C VAL A 312 1.05 3.11 -0.93
N PRO A 313 0.10 4.07 -0.81
CA PRO A 313 0.27 5.21 0.08
C PRO A 313 0.44 4.75 1.53
N ALA A 314 1.34 5.39 2.28
CA ALA A 314 1.57 5.06 3.69
C ALA A 314 0.27 5.17 4.53
N GLU A 315 -0.60 6.13 4.19
CA GLU A 315 -1.92 6.28 4.81
C GLU A 315 -2.79 5.02 4.64
N SER A 316 -2.88 4.50 3.41
CA SER A 316 -3.62 3.26 3.11
C SER A 316 -3.03 2.07 3.86
N ALA A 317 -1.70 1.94 3.88
CA ALA A 317 -1.03 0.84 4.55
C ALA A 317 -1.15 0.88 6.08
N LYS A 318 -1.32 2.07 6.68
CA LYS A 318 -1.54 2.24 8.12
C LYS A 318 -3.00 2.08 8.54
N ALA A 319 -3.94 2.26 7.62
CA ALA A 319 -5.38 2.23 7.88
C ALA A 319 -5.96 0.81 7.99
N ASP A 320 -5.28 -0.04 8.77
CA ASP A 320 -5.64 -1.45 8.98
C ASP A 320 -6.90 -1.64 9.83
N GLY A 321 -7.20 -0.69 10.73
CA GLY A 321 -8.38 -0.71 11.60
C GLY A 321 -8.25 -1.58 12.85
N PHE A 322 -7.05 -2.08 13.15
CA PHE A 322 -6.79 -2.97 14.29
C PHE A 322 -6.03 -2.27 15.43
N ASN A 323 -6.07 -2.87 16.61
CA ASN A 323 -5.18 -2.49 17.70
C ASN A 323 -3.84 -3.21 17.55
N ALA A 324 -2.99 -2.72 16.64
CA ALA A 324 -1.68 -3.31 16.40
C ALA A 324 -0.77 -3.20 17.63
N VAL A 325 -0.01 -4.26 17.91
CA VAL A 325 1.06 -4.25 18.90
C VAL A 325 2.16 -3.27 18.50
N ALA A 326 2.46 -3.21 17.20
CA ALA A 326 3.41 -2.27 16.62
C ALA A 326 3.05 -1.95 15.17
N ARG A 327 3.38 -0.72 14.75
CA ARG A 327 3.42 -0.29 13.35
C ARG A 327 4.77 0.35 13.08
N VAL A 328 5.48 -0.12 12.07
CA VAL A 328 6.83 0.40 11.74
C VAL A 328 6.86 0.82 10.28
N GLY A 329 7.26 2.07 10.04
CA GLY A 329 7.54 2.59 8.71
C GLY A 329 8.97 2.22 8.31
N VAL A 330 9.16 1.67 7.11
CA VAL A 330 10.47 1.29 6.58
C VAL A 330 10.70 1.95 5.23
N ALA A 331 11.83 2.64 5.07
CA ALA A 331 12.23 3.24 3.80
C ALA A 331 12.62 2.17 2.77
N ALA A 332 11.62 1.59 2.09
CA ALA A 332 11.80 0.60 1.04
C ALA A 332 10.66 0.68 0.02
N ASP A 333 10.99 0.41 -1.25
CA ASP A 333 9.97 0.28 -2.28
C ASP A 333 9.10 -0.96 -2.03
N HIS A 334 7.90 -0.98 -2.61
CA HIS A 334 6.84 -1.97 -2.35
C HIS A 334 7.32 -3.41 -2.47
N ARG A 335 8.23 -3.70 -3.44
CA ARG A 335 8.80 -5.03 -3.63
C ARG A 335 10.04 -5.22 -2.79
N GLY A 336 10.95 -4.24 -2.76
CA GLY A 336 12.20 -4.30 -2.00
C GLY A 336 11.99 -4.47 -0.50
N ILE A 337 10.82 -4.10 0.04
CA ILE A 337 10.50 -4.24 1.46
C ILE A 337 10.58 -5.69 1.96
N VAL A 338 10.25 -6.69 1.13
CA VAL A 338 10.37 -8.12 1.52
C VAL A 338 11.80 -8.65 1.45
N CYS A 339 12.72 -7.88 0.87
CA CYS A 339 14.15 -8.15 0.81
C CYS A 339 14.97 -7.27 1.78
N SER A 340 14.30 -6.39 2.54
CA SER A 340 14.96 -5.42 3.41
C SER A 340 15.55 -6.09 4.65
N ARG A 341 16.86 -5.88 4.87
CA ARG A 341 17.55 -6.31 6.10
C ARG A 341 16.93 -5.71 7.37
N ARG A 342 16.38 -4.50 7.28
CA ARG A 342 15.68 -3.86 8.40
C ARG A 342 14.40 -4.62 8.73
N VAL A 343 13.62 -4.98 7.71
CA VAL A 343 12.42 -5.83 7.87
C VAL A 343 12.77 -7.19 8.45
N PHE A 344 13.87 -7.81 8.02
CA PHE A 344 14.33 -9.09 8.58
C PHE A 344 14.59 -9.00 10.09
N ARG A 345 15.26 -7.94 10.56
CA ARG A 345 15.50 -7.71 12.00
C ARG A 345 14.20 -7.53 12.78
N ILE A 346 13.27 -6.72 12.26
CA ILE A 346 11.96 -6.47 12.87
C ILE A 346 11.16 -7.78 12.99
N VAL A 347 11.07 -8.54 11.89
CA VAL A 347 10.36 -9.81 11.83
C VAL A 347 11.01 -10.84 12.75
N GLN A 348 12.34 -10.95 12.76
CA GLN A 348 13.07 -11.84 13.67
C GLN A 348 12.74 -11.54 15.13
N HIS A 349 12.74 -10.25 15.49
CA HIS A 349 12.41 -9.79 16.83
C HIS A 349 10.97 -10.13 17.23
N TRP A 350 9.98 -9.80 16.39
CA TRP A 350 8.56 -10.08 16.68
C TRP A 350 8.24 -11.58 16.72
N LEU A 351 8.95 -12.41 15.96
CA LEU A 351 8.83 -13.86 16.00
C LEU A 351 9.57 -14.50 17.17
N HIS A 352 10.45 -13.76 17.85
CA HIS A 352 11.43 -14.29 18.81
C HIS A 352 12.25 -15.46 18.22
N ALA A 353 12.71 -15.28 16.98
CA ALA A 353 13.38 -16.33 16.20
C ALA A 353 14.92 -16.23 16.28
N GLY A 354 15.59 -17.38 16.37
CA GLY A 354 17.05 -17.45 16.46
C GLY A 354 17.63 -16.78 17.72
N GLU A 355 18.92 -16.46 17.66
CA GLU A 355 19.54 -15.61 18.68
C GLU A 355 19.17 -14.14 18.42
N PRO A 356 18.82 -13.37 19.48
CA PRO A 356 18.51 -11.95 19.33
C PRO A 356 19.67 -11.20 18.69
N ASP A 357 19.40 -10.33 17.72
CA ASP A 357 20.40 -9.41 17.17
C ASP A 357 20.82 -8.43 18.29
N PRO A 358 22.07 -8.47 18.79
CA PRO A 358 22.51 -7.64 19.91
C PRO A 358 22.59 -6.15 19.54
N PHE A 359 22.52 -5.83 18.25
CA PHE A 359 22.53 -4.45 17.74
C PHE A 359 21.13 -3.95 17.36
N TYR A 360 20.10 -4.78 17.53
CA TYR A 360 18.73 -4.37 17.26
C TYR A 360 18.08 -3.77 18.51
N ASP A 361 17.72 -2.50 18.43
CA ASP A 361 16.94 -1.80 19.45
C ASP A 361 15.53 -1.51 18.90
N PRO A 362 14.48 -2.16 19.44
CA PRO A 362 13.11 -1.91 19.02
C PRO A 362 12.70 -0.43 19.18
N LEU A 363 13.23 0.29 20.18
CA LEU A 363 12.91 1.70 20.40
C LEU A 363 13.35 2.58 19.23
N SER A 364 14.46 2.22 18.59
CA SER A 364 15.00 2.92 17.43
C SER A 364 14.14 2.73 16.15
N ASP A 365 13.25 1.74 16.10
CA ASP A 365 12.30 1.56 14.99
C ASP A 365 10.93 2.22 15.25
N TYR A 366 10.58 2.47 16.53
CA TYR A 366 9.40 3.27 16.88
C TYR A 366 9.63 4.78 16.72
N VAL A 367 10.90 5.20 16.61
CA VAL A 367 11.30 6.55 16.26
C VAL A 367 11.79 6.51 14.82
N ILE A 368 11.14 7.21 13.89
CA ILE A 368 11.64 7.33 12.51
C ILE A 368 12.89 8.21 12.55
N LEU A 369 14.05 7.61 12.82
CA LEU A 369 15.35 8.23 12.63
C LEU A 369 15.93 7.69 11.33
N PRO A 370 16.09 8.52 10.29
CA PRO A 370 16.75 8.06 9.07
C PRO A 370 18.19 7.64 9.41
N THR A 371 18.60 6.47 8.93
CA THR A 371 19.97 5.99 9.08
C THR A 371 20.92 6.90 8.31
N LEU A 372 22.20 6.98 8.70
CA LEU A 372 23.22 7.77 7.98
C LEU A 372 23.25 7.48 6.47
N TYR A 373 23.07 6.22 6.09
CA TYR A 373 22.97 5.80 4.69
C TYR A 373 21.68 6.29 4.00
N GLU A 374 20.54 6.29 4.70
CA GLU A 374 19.28 6.85 4.19
C GLU A 374 19.37 8.38 4.06
N ILE A 375 20.04 9.07 4.99
CA ILE A 375 20.34 10.51 4.93
C ILE A 375 21.25 10.82 3.73
N GLU A 376 22.29 10.02 3.51
CA GLU A 376 23.22 10.15 2.38
C GLU A 376 22.53 9.89 1.03
N LYS A 377 21.71 8.84 0.94
CA LYS A 377 20.93 8.52 -0.27
C LYS A 377 19.82 9.55 -0.55
N HIS A 378 19.19 10.10 0.48
CA HIS A 378 18.22 11.19 0.35
C HIS A 378 18.89 12.48 -0.15
N ARG A 379 20.09 12.80 0.36
CA ARG A 379 20.93 13.90 -0.16
C ARG A 379 21.32 13.73 -1.62
N GLU A 380 21.61 12.50 -2.05
CA GLU A 380 21.93 12.22 -3.46
C GLU A 380 20.73 12.33 -4.41
N LYS A 381 19.51 12.02 -3.94
CA LYS A 381 18.30 12.04 -4.79
C LYS A 381 17.59 13.38 -4.89
N HIS A 382 17.62 14.22 -3.86
CA HIS A 382 16.71 15.37 -3.77
C HIS A 382 17.38 16.75 -3.73
N GLY A 383 18.72 16.84 -3.73
CA GLY A 383 19.39 18.11 -3.40
C GLY A 383 19.01 18.62 -2.00
N ASP A 384 19.54 19.75 -1.56
CA ASP A 384 19.23 20.33 -0.24
C ASP A 384 17.82 20.96 -0.24
N VAL A 385 16.79 20.11 -0.29
CA VAL A 385 15.42 20.45 0.09
C VAL A 385 15.20 19.87 1.49
N THR A 386 15.15 20.75 2.49
CA THR A 386 14.83 20.37 3.86
C THR A 386 13.35 20.67 4.12
N SER A 387 12.51 19.64 4.12
CA SER A 387 11.15 19.73 4.64
C SER A 387 11.09 19.17 6.04
N VAL A 388 10.61 19.96 7.00
CA VAL A 388 10.31 19.52 8.37
C VAL A 388 8.81 19.60 8.54
N ALA A 389 8.17 18.46 8.79
CA ALA A 389 6.76 18.39 9.18
C ALA A 389 6.69 17.75 10.57
N GLU A 390 6.26 18.54 11.56
CA GLU A 390 6.11 18.08 12.93
C GLU A 390 4.70 18.37 13.42
N ASP A 391 4.10 17.36 14.07
CA ASP A 391 2.79 17.42 14.69
C ASP A 391 2.95 17.36 16.22
N TRP A 392 2.43 18.38 16.92
CA TRP A 392 2.53 18.52 18.37
C TRP A 392 1.15 18.48 19.04
N GLU A 393 0.98 17.63 20.05
CA GLU A 393 -0.15 17.72 21.00
C GLU A 393 0.30 18.45 22.27
N ILE A 394 -0.20 19.67 22.48
CA ILE A 394 0.04 20.42 23.73
C ILE A 394 -1.09 20.06 24.70
N ILE A 395 -0.74 19.39 25.81
CA ILE A 395 -1.67 19.07 26.89
C ILE A 395 -1.53 20.14 27.97
N SER A 396 -2.56 20.97 28.12
CA SER A 396 -2.60 21.99 29.18
C SER A 396 -3.08 21.37 30.49
N PRO A 397 -2.51 21.75 31.65
CA PRO A 397 -3.07 21.38 32.95
C PRO A 397 -4.48 21.95 33.07
N ASN A 398 -5.43 21.07 33.36
CA ASN A 398 -6.85 21.38 33.41
C ASN A 398 -7.19 22.18 34.67
N ASP A 399 -6.96 23.49 34.68
CA ASP A 399 -7.55 24.39 35.68
C ASP A 399 -8.98 24.70 35.25
N GLY A 400 -9.92 23.94 35.81
CA GLY A 400 -11.33 23.85 35.43
C GLY A 400 -12.16 25.13 35.61
N LYS A 401 -11.80 26.24 34.95
CA LYS A 401 -12.62 27.45 34.86
C LYS A 401 -12.43 28.22 33.54
N THR A 402 -12.82 27.61 32.42
CA THR A 402 -13.49 28.36 31.34
C THR A 402 -14.19 27.42 30.36
N LEU A 403 -15.52 27.41 30.36
CA LEU A 403 -16.33 26.98 29.22
C LEU A 403 -16.40 28.15 28.23
N ARG A 404 -15.96 27.97 26.98
CA ARG A 404 -16.37 28.77 25.80
C ARG A 404 -15.93 28.11 24.46
N PRO A 405 -16.58 28.44 23.33
CA PRO A 405 -17.28 27.48 22.46
C PRO A 405 -16.41 26.88 21.36
N GLY A 406 -16.70 25.62 21.00
CA GLY A 406 -16.27 25.03 19.75
C GLY A 406 -17.07 25.62 18.59
N GLU A 407 -16.39 26.40 17.74
CA GLU A 407 -16.75 26.78 16.35
C GLU A 407 -15.84 27.93 15.89
N LEU A 408 -14.52 27.72 15.92
CA LEU A 408 -13.56 28.61 15.24
C LEU A 408 -12.73 27.80 14.25
N PRO A 409 -12.49 28.28 13.02
CA PRO A 409 -11.59 27.63 12.08
C PRO A 409 -10.15 27.63 12.62
N PRO A 410 -9.30 26.66 12.20
CA PRO A 410 -7.91 26.62 12.61
C PRO A 410 -7.18 27.91 12.24
N MET A 411 -6.39 28.46 13.17
CA MET A 411 -5.58 29.65 12.91
C MET A 411 -4.34 29.26 12.13
N VAL A 412 -4.16 29.84 10.94
CA VAL A 412 -3.01 29.60 10.08
C VAL A 412 -2.12 30.85 10.06
N SER A 413 -0.84 30.69 10.33
CA SER A 413 0.18 31.72 10.16
C SER A 413 1.28 31.20 9.25
N THR A 414 1.73 32.02 8.29
CA THR A 414 2.80 31.66 7.35
C THR A 414 3.91 32.71 7.44
N LEU A 415 5.15 32.25 7.55
CA LEU A 415 6.36 33.05 7.57
C LEU A 415 7.22 32.62 6.37
N THR A 416 7.63 33.58 5.55
CA THR A 416 8.54 33.34 4.42
C THR A 416 9.77 34.20 4.59
N THR A 417 10.95 33.60 4.42
CA THR A 417 12.24 34.30 4.42
C THR A 417 13.07 33.85 3.24
N SER A 418 13.74 34.79 2.59
CA SER A 418 14.65 34.51 1.49
C SER A 418 16.02 35.14 1.76
N ARG A 419 17.07 34.45 1.31
CA ARG A 419 18.45 34.90 1.45
C ARG A 419 19.24 34.62 0.17
N GLU A 420 19.99 35.62 -0.30
CA GLU A 420 20.98 35.41 -1.35
C GLU A 420 22.26 34.79 -0.77
N GLY A 421 22.61 33.61 -1.28
CA GLY A 421 23.83 32.89 -0.95
C GLY A 421 25.07 33.46 -1.66
N LYS A 422 26.26 33.05 -1.21
CA LYS A 422 27.56 33.59 -1.68
C LYS A 422 27.92 33.27 -3.15
N GLU A 423 27.12 32.48 -3.85
CA GLU A 423 27.36 32.06 -5.25
C GLU A 423 26.15 32.30 -6.17
N GLY A 424 25.22 33.19 -5.79
CA GLY A 424 24.03 33.49 -6.60
C GLY A 424 22.88 32.47 -6.43
N ALA A 425 23.04 31.50 -5.53
CA ALA A 425 21.95 30.62 -5.10
C ALA A 425 20.91 31.40 -4.30
N LEU A 426 19.63 31.27 -4.68
CA LEU A 426 18.49 31.80 -3.94
C LEU A 426 18.00 30.72 -2.96
N GLU A 427 18.14 30.98 -1.67
CA GLU A 427 17.59 30.14 -0.60
C GLU A 427 16.25 30.74 -0.16
N GLU A 428 15.17 29.98 -0.32
CA GLU A 428 13.83 30.35 0.15
C GLU A 428 13.36 29.36 1.22
N ALA A 429 12.91 29.87 2.37
CA ALA A 429 12.31 29.05 3.41
C ALA A 429 10.90 29.57 3.73
N GLN A 430 9.93 28.66 3.72
CA GLN A 430 8.54 28.91 4.08
C GLN A 430 8.16 28.04 5.28
N ALA A 431 7.63 28.64 6.34
CA ALA A 431 7.09 27.94 7.49
C ALA A 431 5.62 28.30 7.69
N THR A 432 4.78 27.28 7.82
CA THR A 432 3.33 27.38 8.06
C THR A 432 3.01 26.73 9.40
N VAL A 433 2.40 27.49 10.29
CA VAL A 433 1.90 27.01 11.59
C VAL A 433 0.37 27.00 11.55
N VAL A 434 -0.22 25.85 11.85
CA VAL A 434 -1.67 25.65 11.94
C VAL A 434 -2.02 25.28 13.37
N VAL A 435 -2.72 26.16 14.08
CA VAL A 435 -3.23 25.89 15.43
C VAL A 435 -4.69 25.48 15.31
N HIS A 436 -4.99 24.23 15.68
CA HIS A 436 -6.35 23.70 15.68
C HIS A 436 -7.08 24.07 16.97
N PRO A 437 -8.44 24.15 16.93
CA PRO A 437 -9.23 24.43 18.11
C PRO A 437 -9.02 23.38 19.20
N GLU A 438 -8.95 23.83 20.46
CA GLU A 438 -8.73 22.95 21.60
C GLU A 438 -9.93 21.98 21.78
N LYS A 439 -9.64 20.67 21.90
CA LYS A 439 -10.67 19.65 22.11
C LYS A 439 -10.28 18.78 23.31
N LYS A 440 -11.07 18.86 24.38
CA LYS A 440 -10.88 18.08 25.63
C LYS A 440 -9.53 18.31 26.33
N GLY A 441 -9.07 19.56 26.43
CA GLY A 441 -7.81 19.89 27.12
C GLY A 441 -6.54 19.63 26.29
N ARG A 442 -6.71 19.36 24.99
CA ARG A 442 -5.62 19.13 24.04
C ARG A 442 -5.68 20.15 22.91
N GLN A 443 -4.57 20.83 22.69
CA GLN A 443 -4.38 21.78 21.60
C GLN A 443 -3.45 21.15 20.56
N HIS A 444 -3.95 20.94 19.33
CA HIS A 444 -3.18 20.36 18.23
C HIS A 444 -2.53 21.47 17.41
N VAL A 445 -1.20 21.43 17.26
CA VAL A 445 -0.44 22.42 16.49
C VAL A 445 0.36 21.69 15.42
N GLN A 446 0.15 22.04 14.16
CA GLN A 446 0.92 21.52 13.03
C GLN A 446 1.92 22.58 12.58
N VAL A 447 3.19 22.19 12.41
CA VAL A 447 4.21 23.06 11.83
C VAL A 447 4.75 22.38 10.57
N ARG A 448 4.72 23.10 9.45
CA ARG A 448 5.32 22.68 8.18
C ARG A 448 6.34 23.70 7.76
N ALA A 449 7.60 23.32 7.68
CA ALA A 449 8.66 24.17 7.14
C ALA A 449 9.24 23.52 5.87
N VAL A 450 9.42 24.31 4.82
CA VAL A 450 10.00 23.89 3.54
C VAL A 450 11.12 24.87 3.21
N GLY A 451 12.35 24.37 3.11
CA GLY A 451 13.51 25.10 2.60
C GLY A 451 13.86 24.60 1.20
N VAL A 452 14.01 25.52 0.24
CA VAL A 452 14.42 25.25 -1.13
C VAL A 452 15.72 26.00 -1.41
N SER A 453 16.76 25.25 -1.77
CA SER A 453 18.00 25.81 -2.31
C SER A 453 18.04 25.57 -3.82
N HIS A 454 18.11 26.64 -4.61
CA HIS A 454 18.27 26.52 -6.07
C HIS A 454 19.77 26.46 -6.40
N GLY A 455 20.29 25.25 -6.64
CA GLY A 455 21.63 25.06 -7.17
C GLY A 455 21.72 25.49 -8.63
N GLY A 456 22.72 26.31 -8.97
CA GLY A 456 23.10 26.66 -10.33
C GLY A 456 24.09 25.66 -10.95
#